data_AF-A0A3D1QZZ0-F1
#
_entry.id   AF-A0A3D1QZZ0-F1
#
_cell.length_a   1.000
_cell.length_b   1.000
_cell.length_c   1.000
_cell.angle_alpha   90.00
_cell.angle_beta   90.00
_cell.angle_gamma   90.00
#
_symmetry.space_group_name_H-M   'P 1'
#
loop_
_entity.id
_entity.type
_entity.pdbx_description
1 polymer ?
#
loop_
_entity_poly.entity_id
_entity_poly.type
_entity_poly.pdbx_seq_one_letter_code
_entity_poly.pdbx_strand_id
1 'polypeptide(L)'
;MESSTYRALHDEGFARGYAEGFAEGFKEELSKTCRKLVESKLGHLPPEAEGIEQITDLDALDRLRDRLFASTSPQAVRAALRSIKR
;
A
#
# COMPACT_ATOMS: atom_id res chain seq x y z
N MET A 1 -12.48 13.29 -42.18
CA MET A 1 -13.37 12.51 -41.30
C MET A 1 -12.51 11.38 -40.75
N GLU A 2 -11.61 11.72 -39.83
CA GLU A 2 -10.65 10.78 -39.26
C GLU A 2 -10.93 10.66 -37.76
N SER A 3 -11.51 9.50 -37.44
CA SER A 3 -11.26 8.72 -36.23
C SER A 3 -11.48 9.42 -34.87
N SER A 4 -12.75 9.55 -34.48
CA SER A 4 -13.15 9.69 -33.08
C SER A 4 -12.64 8.53 -32.21
N THR A 5 -12.38 7.38 -32.84
CA THR A 5 -11.86 6.17 -32.21
C THR A 5 -10.41 6.31 -31.75
N TYR A 6 -9.57 7.10 -32.43
CA TYR A 6 -8.15 7.29 -32.05
C TYR A 6 -8.00 8.17 -30.80
N ARG A 7 -8.91 9.13 -30.60
CA ARG A 7 -8.94 10.00 -29.40
C ARG A 7 -9.37 9.23 -28.15
N ALA A 8 -10.40 8.39 -28.26
CA ALA A 8 -10.91 7.61 -27.14
C ALA A 8 -9.88 6.58 -26.60
N LEU A 9 -9.17 5.90 -27.50
CA LEU A 9 -8.11 4.95 -27.12
C LEU A 9 -6.91 5.64 -26.44
N HIS A 10 -6.61 6.88 -26.83
CA HIS A 10 -5.51 7.66 -26.25
C HIS A 10 -5.85 8.17 -24.85
N ASP A 11 -7.09 8.60 -24.61
CA ASP A 11 -7.56 9.04 -23.30
C ASP A 11 -7.69 7.87 -22.31
N GLU A 12 -8.19 6.71 -22.75
CA GLU A 12 -8.26 5.52 -21.89
C GLU A 12 -6.87 4.97 -21.54
N GLY A 13 -5.95 4.88 -22.51
CA GLY A 13 -4.59 4.43 -22.27
C GLY A 13 -3.80 5.38 -21.36
N PHE A 14 -4.03 6.69 -21.48
CA PHE A 14 -3.37 7.71 -20.67
C PHE A 14 -3.96 7.81 -19.26
N ALA A 15 -5.29 7.77 -19.11
CA ALA A 15 -5.95 7.71 -17.81
C ALA A 15 -5.59 6.43 -17.05
N ARG A 16 -5.51 5.30 -17.75
CA ARG A 16 -5.09 4.02 -17.18
C ARG A 16 -3.62 4.03 -16.79
N GLY A 17 -2.72 4.53 -17.64
CA GLY A 17 -1.30 4.68 -17.30
C GLY A 17 -1.06 5.64 -16.13
N TYR A 18 -1.84 6.71 -16.03
CA TYR A 18 -1.78 7.66 -14.91
C TYR A 18 -2.36 7.06 -13.62
N ALA A 19 -3.46 6.32 -13.70
CA ALA A 19 -4.05 5.62 -12.56
C ALA A 19 -3.16 4.47 -12.05
N GLU A 20 -2.54 3.71 -12.96
CA GLU A 20 -1.58 2.65 -12.63
C GLU A 20 -0.30 3.24 -12.01
N GLY A 21 0.27 4.31 -12.57
CA GLY A 21 1.42 5.00 -11.98
C GLY A 21 1.11 5.68 -10.64
N PHE A 22 -0.10 6.23 -10.47
CA PHE A 22 -0.56 6.77 -9.19
C PHE A 22 -0.75 5.66 -8.16
N ALA A 23 -1.35 4.52 -8.54
CA ALA A 23 -1.53 3.37 -7.68
C ALA A 23 -0.20 2.79 -7.20
N GLU A 24 0.80 2.73 -8.08
CA GLU A 24 2.13 2.22 -7.75
C GLU A 24 2.90 3.18 -6.82
N GLY A 25 2.87 4.49 -7.08
CA GLY A 25 3.44 5.49 -6.18
C GLY A 25 2.73 5.55 -4.82
N PHE A 26 1.41 5.43 -4.81
CA PHE A 26 0.60 5.41 -3.60
C PHE A 26 0.88 4.15 -2.76
N LYS A 27 1.08 3.00 -3.42
CA LYS A 27 1.48 1.74 -2.77
C LYS A 27 2.82 1.87 -2.06
N GLU A 28 3.82 2.43 -2.72
CA GLU A 28 5.14 2.64 -2.11
C GLU A 28 5.04 3.54 -0.87
N GLU A 29 4.32 4.66 -0.98
CA GLU A 29 4.14 5.59 0.14
C GLU A 29 3.37 4.96 1.31
N LEU A 30 2.31 4.19 1.03
CA LEU A 30 1.58 3.43 2.06
C LEU A 30 2.47 2.39 2.74
N SER A 31 3.29 1.67 1.97
CA SER A 31 4.22 0.66 2.51
C SER A 31 5.27 1.30 3.41
N LYS A 32 5.87 2.41 2.97
CA LYS A 32 6.80 3.22 3.78
C LYS A 32 6.14 3.74 5.04
N THR A 33 4.89 4.19 4.95
CA THR A 33 4.12 4.68 6.10
C THR A 33 3.88 3.56 7.12
N CYS A 34 3.43 2.38 6.68
CA CYS A 34 3.25 1.23 7.56
C CYS A 34 4.57 0.85 8.25
N ARG A 35 5.68 0.85 7.51
CA ARG A 35 7.02 0.58 8.04
C ARG A 35 7.43 1.57 9.12
N LYS A 36 7.26 2.88 8.89
CA LYS A 36 7.53 3.93 9.88
C LYS A 36 6.64 3.81 11.12
N LEU A 37 5.36 3.47 10.96
CA LEU A 37 4.44 3.25 12.09
C LEU A 37 4.89 2.08 12.97
N VAL A 38 5.33 1.00 12.36
CA VAL A 38 5.87 -0.17 13.08
C VAL A 38 7.13 0.21 13.83
N GLU A 39 8.09 0.84 13.16
CA GLU A 39 9.36 1.27 13.76
C GLU A 39 9.12 2.26 14.90
N SER A 40 8.23 3.23 14.73
CA SER A 40 7.86 4.20 15.77
C SER A 40 7.23 3.54 16.99
N LYS A 41 6.39 2.52 16.81
CA LYS A 41 5.69 1.84 17.92
C LYS A 41 6.52 0.76 18.61
N LEU A 42 7.42 0.10 17.89
CA LEU A 42 8.25 -0.99 18.42
C LEU A 42 9.69 -0.56 18.75
N GLY A 43 10.13 0.60 18.29
CA GLY A 43 11.51 1.08 18.39
C GLY A 43 12.49 0.37 17.45
N HIS A 44 12.02 -0.60 16.66
CA HIS A 44 12.79 -1.35 15.68
C HIS A 44 11.87 -1.94 14.62
N LEU A 45 12.44 -2.37 13.51
CA LEU A 45 11.74 -3.10 12.45
C LEU A 45 11.83 -4.61 12.70
N PRO A 46 10.72 -5.28 13.05
CA PRO A 46 10.73 -6.72 13.24
C PRO A 46 10.72 -7.45 11.88
N PRO A 47 11.17 -8.71 11.81
CA PRO A 47 11.17 -9.49 10.56
C PRO A 47 9.77 -9.70 9.98
N GLU A 48 8.70 -9.63 10.79
CA GLU A 48 7.33 -9.67 10.30
C GLU A 48 6.97 -8.46 9.42
N ALA A 49 7.69 -7.34 9.52
CA ALA A 49 7.46 -6.14 8.72
C ALA A 49 7.99 -6.25 7.27
N GLU A 50 8.86 -7.23 6.96
CA GLU A 50 9.24 -7.53 5.57
C GLU A 50 8.04 -7.95 4.72
N GLY A 51 6.98 -8.47 5.35
CA GLY A 51 5.73 -8.82 4.67
C GLY A 51 4.99 -7.60 4.11
N ILE A 52 5.25 -6.39 4.61
CA ILE A 52 4.58 -5.15 4.16
C ILE A 52 4.91 -4.88 2.68
N GLU A 53 6.17 -5.02 2.28
CA GLU A 53 6.64 -4.76 0.91
C GLU A 53 6.12 -5.81 -0.09
N GLN A 54 5.69 -6.97 0.40
CA GLN A 54 5.13 -8.06 -0.40
C GLN A 54 3.62 -7.91 -0.65
N ILE A 55 2.94 -7.00 0.06
CA ILE A 55 1.51 -6.75 -0.17
C ILE A 55 1.37 -6.04 -1.51
N THR A 56 0.71 -6.69 -2.47
CA THR A 56 0.38 -6.11 -3.77
C THR A 56 -0.97 -5.41 -3.79
N ASP A 57 -1.85 -5.76 -2.85
CA ASP A 57 -3.19 -5.19 -2.70
C ASP A 57 -3.17 -3.88 -1.89
N LEU A 58 -3.56 -2.78 -2.54
CA LEU A 58 -3.66 -1.46 -1.93
C LEU A 58 -4.66 -1.41 -0.78
N ASP A 59 -5.80 -2.10 -0.89
CA ASP A 59 -6.83 -2.12 0.16
C ASP A 59 -6.31 -2.88 1.39
N ALA A 60 -5.51 -3.93 1.18
CA ALA A 60 -4.87 -4.67 2.26
C ALA A 60 -3.82 -3.80 2.99
N LEU A 61 -3.03 -3.01 2.25
CA LEU A 61 -2.08 -2.05 2.83
C LEU A 61 -2.80 -0.95 3.61
N ASP A 62 -3.89 -0.40 3.09
CA ASP A 62 -4.65 0.66 3.75
C ASP A 62 -5.27 0.16 5.07
N ARG A 63 -5.89 -1.03 5.04
CA ARG A 63 -6.41 -1.68 6.26
C ARG A 63 -5.31 -1.99 7.27
N LEU A 64 -4.11 -2.37 6.81
CA LEU A 64 -2.97 -2.58 7.69
C LEU A 64 -2.55 -1.26 8.35
N ARG A 65 -2.44 -0.17 7.60
CA ARG A 65 -2.14 1.16 8.13
C ARG A 65 -3.11 1.53 9.25
N ASP A 66 -4.41 1.39 9.01
CA ASP A 66 -5.43 1.77 9.99
C ASP A 66 -5.34 0.93 11.26
N ARG A 67 -5.09 -0.39 11.13
CA ARG A 67 -4.86 -1.27 12.28
C ARG A 67 -3.58 -0.93 13.04
N LEU A 68 -2.49 -0.59 12.33
CA LEU A 68 -1.24 -0.15 12.96
C LEU A 68 -1.44 1.17 13.69
N PHE A 69 -2.16 2.11 13.10
CA PHE A 69 -2.48 3.40 13.71
C PHE A 69 -3.28 3.22 15.00
N ALA A 70 -4.36 2.42 14.94
CA ALA A 70 -5.22 2.10 16.08
C ALA A 70 -4.55 1.21 17.15
N SER A 71 -3.44 0.54 16.83
CA SER A 71 -2.71 -0.31 17.77
C SER A 71 -2.07 0.52 18.88
N THR A 72 -2.53 0.33 20.12
CA THR A 72 -2.02 1.04 21.31
C THR A 72 -0.91 0.28 22.03
N SER A 73 -0.56 -0.93 21.59
CA SER A 73 0.48 -1.76 22.22
C SER A 73 1.42 -2.41 21.19
N PRO A 74 2.69 -2.68 21.57
CA PRO A 74 3.64 -3.42 20.73
C PRO A 74 3.12 -4.80 20.29
N GLN A 75 2.33 -5.46 21.14
CA GLN A 75 1.73 -6.77 20.86
C GLN A 75 0.67 -6.68 19.76
N ALA A 76 -0.16 -5.63 19.77
CA ALA A 76 -1.16 -5.40 18.73
C ALA A 76 -0.51 -5.13 17.36
N VAL A 77 0.59 -4.37 17.34
CA VAL A 77 1.40 -4.14 16.12
C VAL A 77 1.92 -5.46 15.55
N ARG A 78 2.54 -6.31 16.38
CA ARG A 78 3.03 -7.63 15.94
C ARG A 78 1.90 -8.54 15.46
N ALA A 79 0.74 -8.51 16.11
CA ALA A 79 -0.44 -9.27 15.69
C ALA A 79 -0.98 -8.79 14.33
N ALA A 80 -0.99 -7.48 14.07
CA ALA A 80 -1.36 -6.92 12.78
C ALA A 80 -0.39 -7.39 11.68
N LEU A 81 0.92 -7.35 11.92
CA LEU A 81 1.92 -7.82 10.97
C LEU A 81 1.80 -9.32 10.66
N ARG A 82 1.56 -10.16 11.67
CA ARG A 82 1.36 -11.60 11.47
C ARG A 82 0.13 -11.93 10.64
N SER A 83 -0.89 -11.07 10.65
CA SER A 83 -2.09 -11.29 9.85
C SER A 83 -1.88 -11.10 8.34
N ILE A 84 -0.74 -10.52 7.93
CA ILE A 84 -0.36 -10.34 6.52
C ILE A 84 0.19 -11.63 5.91
N LYS A 85 0.87 -12.48 6.70
CA LYS A 85 1.56 -13.70 6.21
C LYS A 85 0.61 -14.89 5.94
N ARG A 86 -0.70 -14.69 5.94
CA ARG A 86 -1.70 -15.79 5.81
C ARG A 86 -2.27 -15.89 4.42
#